data_AF-A0A7J8AWX9-F1
#
_entry.id   AF-A0A7J8AWX9-F1
#
_cell.length_a   1.000
_cell.length_b   1.000
_cell.length_c   1.000
_cell.angle_alpha   90.00
_cell.angle_beta   90.00
_cell.angle_gamma   90.00
#
_symmetry.space_group_name_H-M   'P 1'
#
loop_
_entity.id
_entity.type
_entity.pdbx_description
1 polymer ?
#
loop_
_entity_poly.entity_id
_entity_poly.type
_entity_poly.pdbx_seq_one_letter_code
_entity_poly.pdbx_strand_id
1 'polypeptide(L)'
;MADDLEQQPQGWLSSWLPAWRPTSMSQLKNVEAKILQCLQNKFLARYVSLPNQNKIWTVTVSPELRDRTPLVMVHGFGGGVGLWILNMDSLSARRTLHTFDLLGFGRSSRPTFPRDPEGAENEFVMSIETWRETMGIPSMILLGHSLGGFLATSYSIKYPERAWLGAAIPTRFQAQVCRLL
;
A
#
# COMPACT_ATOMS: atom_id res chain seq x y z
N MET A 1 -18.76 41.50 -21.86
CA MET A 1 -17.75 40.68 -21.16
C MET A 1 -18.40 40.27 -19.85
N ALA A 2 -19.06 39.11 -19.87
CA ALA A 2 -19.73 38.52 -18.73
C ALA A 2 -18.86 37.36 -18.27
N ASP A 3 -18.47 37.38 -17.00
CA ASP A 3 -17.78 36.28 -16.33
C ASP A 3 -18.82 35.21 -15.98
N ASP A 4 -18.72 34.06 -16.66
CA ASP A 4 -19.47 32.85 -16.31
C ASP A 4 -18.76 32.15 -15.14
N LEU A 5 -19.31 32.33 -13.94
CA LEU A 5 -18.96 31.54 -12.76
C LEU A 5 -19.72 30.20 -12.83
N GLU A 6 -19.00 29.14 -13.17
CA GLU A 6 -19.49 27.76 -13.08
C GLU A 6 -19.92 27.43 -11.64
N GLN A 7 -21.22 27.17 -11.48
CA GLN A 7 -21.82 26.68 -10.24
C GLN A 7 -21.39 25.23 -10.00
N GLN A 8 -20.59 25.01 -8.94
CA GLN A 8 -20.25 23.67 -8.45
C GLN A 8 -21.47 23.02 -7.77
N PRO A 9 -21.79 21.73 -8.04
CA PRO A 9 -22.93 21.07 -7.43
C PRO A 9 -22.68 20.82 -5.94
N GLN A 10 -23.49 21.45 -5.08
CA GLN A 10 -23.45 21.23 -3.64
C GLN A 10 -24.11 19.89 -3.27
N GLY A 11 -23.31 18.82 -3.26
CA GLY A 11 -23.67 17.55 -2.63
C GLY A 11 -23.32 17.54 -1.14
N TRP A 12 -24.17 16.95 -0.31
CA TRP A 12 -24.00 16.74 1.13
C TRP A 12 -22.63 16.17 1.61
N LEU A 13 -21.84 15.58 0.71
CA LEU A 13 -20.47 15.12 1.00
C LEU A 13 -19.45 16.26 1.12
N SER A 14 -19.70 17.43 0.53
CA SER A 14 -18.76 18.56 0.51
C SER A 14 -18.72 19.39 1.80
N SER A 15 -19.74 19.24 2.66
CA SER A 15 -19.84 19.95 3.95
C SER A 15 -19.26 19.18 5.13
N TRP A 16 -19.14 17.85 5.02
CA TRP A 16 -18.67 16.98 6.11
C TRP A 16 -17.20 16.58 5.98
N LEU A 17 -16.66 16.57 4.77
CA LEU A 17 -15.24 16.33 4.52
C LEU A 17 -14.58 17.68 4.23
N PRO A 18 -13.57 18.12 4.99
CA PRO A 18 -12.78 19.28 4.57
C PRO A 18 -12.31 19.03 3.13
N ALA A 19 -12.32 20.07 2.30
CA ALA A 19 -11.83 20.00 0.93
C ALA A 19 -10.53 19.19 0.92
N TRP A 20 -10.55 18.03 0.25
CA TRP A 20 -9.42 17.10 0.26
C TRP A 20 -8.22 17.83 -0.32
N ARG A 21 -7.35 18.36 0.55
CA ARG A 21 -6.16 19.10 0.12
C ARG A 21 -5.11 18.08 -0.22
N PRO A 22 -4.63 18.01 -1.47
CA PRO A 22 -3.50 17.17 -1.81
C PRO A 22 -2.34 17.57 -0.90
N THR A 23 -1.92 16.68 0.00
CA THR A 23 -0.76 16.93 0.86
C THR A 23 0.46 17.02 -0.04
N SER A 24 1.35 18.00 0.19
CA SER A 24 2.51 18.15 -0.66
C SER A 24 3.42 16.91 -0.54
N MET A 25 4.06 16.53 -1.65
CA MET A 25 4.96 15.37 -1.65
C MET A 25 6.11 15.51 -0.65
N SER A 26 6.56 16.75 -0.38
CA SER A 26 7.59 17.01 0.63
C SER A 26 7.06 16.78 2.06
N GLN A 27 5.84 17.21 2.36
CA GLN A 27 5.20 16.94 3.66
C GLN A 27 4.99 15.44 3.88
N LEU A 28 4.51 14.72 2.86
CA LEU A 28 4.34 13.27 2.91
C LEU A 28 5.67 12.56 3.20
N LYS A 29 6.74 12.92 2.47
CA LYS A 29 8.09 12.39 2.70
C LYS A 29 8.59 12.65 4.12
N ASN A 30 8.37 13.87 4.62
CA ASN A 30 8.83 14.26 5.96
C ASN A 30 8.09 13.51 7.07
N VAL A 31 6.77 13.37 6.95
CA VAL A 31 5.97 12.62 7.94
C VAL A 31 6.31 11.14 7.89
N GLU A 32 6.41 10.55 6.71
CA GLU A 32 6.78 9.14 6.59
C GLU A 32 8.19 8.88 7.15
N ALA A 33 9.15 9.76 6.91
CA ALA A 33 10.49 9.65 7.49
C ALA A 33 10.46 9.65 9.03
N LYS A 34 9.60 10.47 9.65
CA LYS A 34 9.39 10.48 11.11
C LYS A 34 8.73 9.20 11.60
N ILE A 35 7.74 8.69 10.88
CA ILE A 35 7.06 7.43 11.23
C ILE A 35 8.04 6.26 11.16
N LEU A 36 8.87 6.18 10.12
CA LEU A 36 9.86 5.12 9.94
C LEU A 36 10.96 5.11 11.02
N GLN A 37 11.19 6.22 11.72
CA GLN A 37 12.11 6.26 12.87
C GLN A 37 11.62 5.41 14.06
N CYS A 38 10.35 5.01 14.08
CA CYS A 38 9.83 4.09 15.09
C CYS A 38 10.35 2.65 14.92
N LEU A 39 10.82 2.28 13.72
CA LEU A 39 11.33 0.94 13.45
C LEU A 39 12.64 0.69 14.19
N GLN A 40 12.69 -0.43 14.90
CA GLN A 40 13.90 -0.91 15.57
C GLN A 40 14.75 -1.78 14.65
N ASN A 41 14.11 -2.54 13.75
CA ASN A 41 14.82 -3.40 12.80
C ASN A 41 15.42 -2.61 11.64
N LYS A 42 16.50 -3.14 11.07
CA LYS A 42 17.13 -2.56 9.88
C LYS A 42 16.13 -2.50 8.74
N PHE A 43 16.02 -1.34 8.08
CA PHE A 43 15.13 -1.18 6.93
C PHE A 43 15.79 -0.43 5.77
N LEU A 44 15.21 -0.61 4.58
CA LEU A 44 15.54 0.10 3.35
C LEU A 44 14.25 0.58 2.69
N ALA A 45 14.19 1.88 2.40
CA ALA A 45 13.08 2.48 1.66
C ALA A 45 13.56 2.97 0.29
N ARG A 46 12.90 2.52 -0.79
CA ARG A 46 13.29 2.87 -2.16
C ARG A 46 12.11 2.83 -3.12
N TYR A 47 12.27 3.49 -4.26
CA TYR A 47 11.38 3.28 -5.41
C TYR A 47 11.80 2.04 -6.18
N VAL A 48 10.81 1.22 -6.52
CA VAL A 48 10.93 0.11 -7.47
C VAL A 48 10.30 0.58 -8.79
N SER A 49 11.10 0.69 -9.84
CA SER A 49 10.63 1.11 -11.16
C SER A 49 10.07 -0.10 -11.91
N LEU A 50 8.82 -0.01 -12.33
CA LEU A 50 8.17 -1.00 -13.17
C LEU A 50 8.53 -0.76 -14.66
N PRO A 51 8.39 -1.77 -15.53
CA PRO A 51 8.65 -1.64 -16.97
C PRO A 51 7.84 -0.53 -17.67
N ASN A 52 6.64 -0.24 -17.17
CA ASN A 52 5.79 0.85 -17.66
C ASN A 52 6.15 2.24 -17.08
N GLN A 53 7.36 2.40 -16.53
CA GLN A 53 7.88 3.64 -15.91
C GLN A 53 7.17 4.08 -14.61
N ASN A 54 6.11 3.39 -14.20
CA ASN A 54 5.52 3.61 -12.89
C ASN A 54 6.51 3.23 -11.79
N LYS A 55 6.44 3.94 -10.66
CA LYS A 55 7.30 3.72 -9.51
C LYS A 55 6.45 3.32 -8.32
N ILE A 56 6.82 2.20 -7.70
CA ILE A 56 6.21 1.73 -6.47
C ILE A 56 7.15 2.05 -5.30
N TRP A 57 6.67 2.86 -4.37
CA TRP A 57 7.40 3.13 -3.13
C TRP A 57 7.37 1.91 -2.23
N THR A 58 8.54 1.38 -1.87
CA THR A 58 8.68 0.11 -1.15
C THR A 58 9.57 0.29 0.07
N VAL A 59 9.14 -0.24 1.21
CA VAL A 59 9.94 -0.38 2.43
C VAL A 59 10.19 -1.87 2.67
N THR A 60 11.46 -2.21 2.88
CA THR A 60 11.91 -3.56 3.24
C THR A 60 12.50 -3.54 4.63
N VAL A 61 12.03 -4.41 5.52
CA VAL A 61 12.51 -4.56 6.89
C VAL A 61 13.20 -5.92 7.03
N SER A 62 14.31 -5.94 7.74
CA SER A 62 15.22 -7.08 7.88
C SER A 62 15.67 -7.67 6.53
N PRO A 63 16.25 -6.87 5.61
CA PRO A 63 16.69 -7.32 4.29
C PRO A 63 17.81 -8.38 4.31
N GLU A 64 18.44 -8.58 5.46
CA GLU A 64 19.43 -9.62 5.73
C GLU A 64 18.82 -11.02 5.94
N LEU A 65 17.54 -11.13 6.32
CA LEU A 65 16.88 -12.40 6.66
C LEU A 65 16.25 -13.10 5.45
N ARG A 66 17.09 -13.61 4.55
CA ARG A 66 16.68 -14.18 3.24
C ARG A 66 16.38 -15.69 3.24
N ASP A 67 16.60 -16.37 4.35
CA ASP A 67 16.47 -17.83 4.44
C ASP A 67 15.03 -18.34 4.51
N ARG A 68 14.04 -17.43 4.58
CA ARG A 68 12.62 -17.77 4.68
C ARG A 68 11.82 -17.00 3.66
N THR A 69 10.68 -17.56 3.26
CA THR A 69 9.70 -16.88 2.39
C THR A 69 9.36 -15.50 2.97
N PRO A 70 9.52 -14.41 2.21
CA PRO A 70 9.26 -13.07 2.71
C PRO A 70 7.77 -12.86 2.99
N LEU A 71 7.49 -11.98 3.95
CA LEU A 71 6.13 -11.47 4.20
C LEU A 71 5.92 -10.18 3.42
N VAL A 72 4.83 -10.09 2.68
CA VAL A 72 4.46 -8.91 1.90
C VAL A 72 3.14 -8.35 2.41
N MET A 73 3.17 -7.11 2.90
CA MET A 73 2.02 -6.44 3.49
C MET A 73 1.41 -5.44 2.51
N VAL A 74 0.11 -5.58 2.24
CA VAL A 74 -0.65 -4.74 1.29
C VAL A 74 -1.68 -3.91 2.04
N HIS A 75 -1.52 -2.59 2.01
CA HIS A 75 -2.40 -1.67 2.72
C HIS A 75 -3.78 -1.55 2.06
N GLY A 76 -4.75 -1.01 2.81
CA GLY A 76 -6.11 -0.75 2.33
C GLY A 76 -6.30 0.59 1.64
N PHE A 77 -7.52 0.87 1.20
CA PHE A 77 -7.89 2.15 0.58
C PHE A 77 -7.59 3.33 1.51
N GLY A 78 -6.97 4.39 0.97
CA GLY A 78 -6.56 5.57 1.73
C GLY A 78 -5.35 5.36 2.65
N GLY A 79 -4.77 4.16 2.64
CA GLY A 79 -3.57 3.81 3.40
C GLY A 79 -2.27 4.04 2.63
N GLY A 80 -1.18 3.60 3.28
CA GLY A 80 0.16 3.52 2.73
C GLY A 80 1.03 2.67 3.64
N VAL A 81 2.34 2.63 3.39
CA VAL A 81 3.31 1.85 4.19
C VAL A 81 3.23 2.14 5.70
N GLY A 82 2.88 3.37 6.07
CA GLY A 82 2.75 3.79 7.47
C GLY A 82 1.68 3.03 8.27
N LEU A 83 0.70 2.40 7.61
CA LEU A 83 -0.33 1.58 8.26
C LEU A 83 0.27 0.48 9.13
N TRP A 84 1.42 -0.05 8.72
CA TRP A 84 2.01 -1.25 9.30
C TRP A 84 3.11 -0.98 10.32
N ILE A 85 3.41 0.29 10.62
CA ILE A 85 4.62 0.67 11.36
C ILE A 85 4.77 -0.07 12.70
N LEU A 86 3.65 -0.26 13.43
CA LEU A 86 3.64 -0.94 14.73
C LEU A 86 3.70 -2.47 14.63
N ASN A 87 3.50 -3.03 13.43
CA ASN A 87 3.53 -4.46 13.17
C ASN A 87 4.85 -4.93 12.54
N MET A 88 5.56 -4.03 11.84
CA MET A 88 6.73 -4.39 11.04
C MET A 88 7.84 -5.07 11.84
N ASP A 89 8.23 -4.54 13.00
CA ASP A 89 9.34 -5.10 13.78
C ASP A 89 9.03 -6.52 14.29
N SER A 90 7.83 -6.74 14.81
CA SER A 90 7.43 -8.05 15.34
C SER A 90 7.27 -9.09 14.23
N LEU A 91 6.71 -8.70 13.08
CA LEU A 91 6.48 -9.61 11.95
C LEU A 91 7.74 -9.87 11.11
N SER A 92 8.74 -8.98 11.16
CA SER A 92 10.04 -9.16 10.47
C SER A 92 11.08 -9.92 11.30
N ALA A 93 10.77 -10.30 12.55
CA ALA A 93 11.71 -10.91 13.48
C ALA A 93 12.43 -12.18 12.98
N ARG A 94 11.88 -12.88 11.97
CA ARG A 94 12.44 -14.13 11.45
C ARG A 94 12.52 -14.22 9.92
N ARG A 95 12.12 -13.18 9.21
CA ARG A 95 12.06 -13.17 7.74
C ARG A 95 12.09 -11.75 7.22
N THR A 96 12.57 -11.55 6.00
CA THR A 96 12.41 -10.26 5.32
C THR A 96 10.92 -9.93 5.17
N LEU A 97 10.59 -8.67 5.45
CA LEU A 97 9.25 -8.11 5.31
C LEU A 97 9.30 -7.00 4.27
N HIS A 98 8.37 -7.01 3.33
CA HIS A 98 8.16 -5.92 2.40
C HIS A 98 6.77 -5.30 2.61
N THR A 99 6.69 -3.99 2.49
CA THR A 99 5.43 -3.27 2.29
C THR A 99 5.66 -2.25 1.19
N PHE A 100 4.60 -1.88 0.49
CA PHE A 100 4.66 -0.86 -0.54
C PHE A 100 3.38 -0.06 -0.60
N ASP A 101 3.46 1.14 -1.18
CA ASP A 101 2.29 1.92 -1.54
C ASP A 101 1.72 1.39 -2.87
N LEU A 102 0.44 1.01 -2.89
CA LEU A 102 -0.28 0.64 -4.11
C LEU A 102 -0.25 1.81 -5.12
N LEU A 103 -0.29 1.49 -6.41
CA LEU A 103 -0.44 2.52 -7.45
C LEU A 103 -1.69 3.37 -7.15
N GLY A 104 -1.59 4.70 -7.31
CA GLY A 104 -2.64 5.63 -6.89
C GLY A 104 -2.50 6.14 -5.44
N PHE A 105 -1.73 5.47 -4.59
CA PHE A 105 -1.64 5.75 -3.16
C PHE A 105 -0.25 6.23 -2.73
N GLY A 106 -0.23 6.89 -1.57
CA GLY A 106 0.98 7.34 -0.89
C GLY A 106 1.97 8.03 -1.83
N ARG A 107 3.18 7.49 -1.86
CA ARG A 107 4.32 7.99 -2.63
C ARG A 107 4.49 7.32 -4.00
N SER A 108 3.68 6.30 -4.31
CA SER A 108 3.72 5.60 -5.59
C SER A 108 3.13 6.44 -6.73
N SER A 109 3.44 6.05 -7.97
CA SER A 109 2.87 6.65 -9.17
C SER A 109 1.34 6.59 -9.17
N ARG A 110 0.71 7.57 -9.82
CA ARG A 110 -0.74 7.66 -9.99
C ARG A 110 -1.12 7.58 -11.48
N PRO A 111 -0.99 6.39 -12.10
CA PRO A 111 -1.44 6.22 -13.49
C PRO A 111 -2.95 6.30 -13.59
N THR A 112 -3.46 6.47 -14.80
CA THR A 112 -4.89 6.38 -15.08
C THR A 112 -5.31 4.90 -14.99
N PHE A 113 -6.30 4.62 -14.14
CA PHE A 113 -6.90 3.29 -14.05
C PHE A 113 -8.11 3.17 -14.99
N PRO A 114 -8.45 1.95 -15.46
CA PRO A 114 -9.73 1.66 -16.10
C PRO A 114 -10.90 2.07 -15.20
N ARG A 115 -12.02 2.43 -15.83
CA ARG A 115 -13.23 2.86 -15.11
C ARG A 115 -14.13 1.70 -14.71
N ASP A 116 -13.95 0.56 -15.34
CA ASP A 116 -14.66 -0.67 -14.99
C ASP A 116 -13.98 -1.37 -13.80
N PRO A 117 -14.75 -2.03 -12.91
CA PRO A 117 -14.20 -2.65 -11.71
C PRO A 117 -13.16 -3.75 -12.00
N GLU A 118 -13.40 -4.57 -13.02
CA GLU A 118 -12.55 -5.71 -13.37
C GLU A 118 -11.19 -5.25 -13.92
N GLY A 119 -11.18 -4.26 -14.80
CA GLY A 119 -9.97 -3.63 -15.31
C GLY A 119 -9.17 -2.96 -14.20
N ALA A 120 -9.84 -2.25 -13.28
CA ALA A 120 -9.17 -1.63 -12.14
C ALA A 120 -8.53 -2.68 -11.20
N GLU A 121 -9.25 -3.75 -10.87
CA GLU A 121 -8.72 -4.88 -10.10
C GLU A 121 -7.52 -5.52 -10.80
N ASN A 122 -7.64 -5.80 -12.10
CA ASN A 122 -6.57 -6.40 -12.88
C ASN A 122 -5.31 -5.53 -12.87
N GLU A 123 -5.43 -4.21 -13.04
CA GLU A 123 -4.28 -3.29 -12.94
C GLU A 123 -3.60 -3.35 -11.57
N PHE A 124 -4.38 -3.40 -10.48
CA PHE A 124 -3.80 -3.56 -9.14
C PHE A 124 -3.05 -4.89 -9.00
N VAL A 125 -3.68 -6.00 -9.36
CA VAL A 125 -3.09 -7.35 -9.22
C VAL A 125 -1.84 -7.48 -10.11
N MET A 126 -1.90 -6.98 -11.35
CA MET A 126 -0.75 -6.95 -12.25
C MET A 126 0.39 -6.10 -11.70
N SER A 127 0.08 -4.95 -11.10
CA SER A 127 1.11 -4.10 -10.48
C SER A 127 1.84 -4.80 -9.33
N ILE A 128 1.14 -5.60 -8.53
CA ILE A 128 1.73 -6.42 -7.46
C ILE A 128 2.63 -7.50 -8.06
N GLU A 129 2.19 -8.14 -9.15
CA GLU A 129 2.97 -9.18 -9.81
C GLU A 129 4.25 -8.63 -10.43
N THR A 130 4.14 -7.55 -11.21
CA THR A 130 5.30 -6.91 -11.82
C THR A 130 6.26 -6.37 -10.76
N TRP A 131 5.75 -5.86 -9.64
CA TRP A 131 6.57 -5.47 -8.50
C TRP A 131 7.33 -6.67 -7.91
N ARG A 132 6.66 -7.81 -7.69
CA ARG A 132 7.27 -9.04 -7.16
C ARG A 132 8.40 -9.52 -8.07
N GLU A 133 8.16 -9.56 -9.38
CA GLU A 133 9.15 -9.94 -10.39
C GLU A 133 10.35 -8.99 -10.39
N THR A 134 10.10 -7.68 -10.36
CA THR A 134 11.15 -6.66 -10.33
C THR A 134 11.99 -6.74 -9.03
N MET A 135 11.35 -7.11 -7.92
CA MET A 135 12.03 -7.36 -6.65
C MET A 135 12.77 -8.70 -6.61
N GLY A 136 12.58 -9.58 -7.60
CA GLY A 136 13.20 -10.90 -7.68
C GLY A 136 12.70 -11.88 -6.62
N ILE A 137 11.44 -11.74 -6.18
CA ILE A 137 10.87 -12.55 -5.09
C ILE A 137 10.21 -13.80 -5.69
N PRO A 138 10.74 -15.02 -5.51
CA PRO A 138 10.19 -16.21 -6.17
C PRO A 138 8.80 -16.60 -5.64
N SER A 139 8.62 -16.53 -4.31
CA SER A 139 7.35 -16.76 -3.63
C SER A 139 7.23 -15.83 -2.42
N MET A 140 6.01 -15.53 -2.00
CA MET A 140 5.74 -14.64 -0.87
C MET A 140 4.53 -15.08 -0.04
N ILE A 141 4.51 -14.67 1.22
CA ILE A 141 3.29 -14.69 2.04
C ILE A 141 2.63 -13.34 1.91
N LEU A 142 1.37 -13.29 1.47
CA LEU A 142 0.62 -12.04 1.36
C LEU A 142 -0.25 -11.82 2.60
N LEU A 143 -0.11 -10.64 3.20
CA LEU A 143 -0.97 -10.14 4.27
C LEU A 143 -1.65 -8.86 3.79
N GLY A 144 -2.97 -8.86 3.73
CA GLY A 144 -3.72 -7.72 3.22
C GLY A 144 -4.73 -7.19 4.23
N HIS A 145 -4.85 -5.85 4.30
CA HIS A 145 -5.88 -5.18 5.09
C HIS A 145 -6.90 -4.47 4.18
N SER A 146 -8.20 -4.69 4.42
CA SER A 146 -9.29 -4.08 3.65
C SER A 146 -9.11 -4.30 2.13
N LEU A 147 -9.00 -3.25 1.31
CA LEU A 147 -8.69 -3.35 -0.13
C LEU A 147 -7.45 -4.22 -0.38
N GLY A 148 -6.41 -4.11 0.44
CA GLY A 148 -5.22 -4.95 0.31
C GLY A 148 -5.51 -6.43 0.59
N GLY A 149 -6.49 -6.75 1.43
CA GLY A 149 -6.96 -8.12 1.67
C GLY A 149 -7.73 -8.69 0.47
N PHE A 150 -8.58 -7.87 -0.14
CA PHE A 150 -9.24 -8.20 -1.41
C PHE A 150 -8.22 -8.48 -2.51
N LEU A 151 -7.27 -7.56 -2.72
CA LEU A 151 -6.22 -7.70 -3.73
C LEU A 151 -5.29 -8.89 -3.45
N ALA A 152 -4.93 -9.15 -2.19
CA ALA A 152 -4.14 -10.33 -1.82
C ALA A 152 -4.87 -11.64 -2.15
N THR A 153 -6.19 -11.66 -1.96
CA THR A 153 -7.02 -12.82 -2.28
C THR A 153 -7.10 -13.01 -3.80
N SER A 154 -7.43 -11.95 -4.55
CA SER A 154 -7.48 -11.98 -6.02
C SER A 154 -6.14 -12.42 -6.62
N TYR A 155 -5.03 -11.86 -6.12
CA TYR A 155 -3.68 -12.26 -6.50
C TYR A 155 -3.44 -13.75 -6.25
N SER A 156 -3.81 -14.27 -5.07
CA SER A 156 -3.58 -15.69 -4.72
C SER A 156 -4.41 -16.65 -5.57
N ILE A 157 -5.60 -16.24 -6.02
CA ILE A 157 -6.41 -17.01 -6.97
C ILE A 157 -5.76 -17.02 -8.36
N LYS A 158 -5.21 -15.89 -8.80
CA LYS A 158 -4.57 -15.73 -10.12
C LYS A 158 -3.18 -16.39 -10.20
N TYR A 159 -2.43 -16.42 -9.10
CA TYR A 159 -1.06 -16.93 -9.01
C TYR A 159 -0.86 -17.89 -7.81
N PRO A 160 -1.54 -19.05 -7.80
CA PRO A 160 -1.58 -19.96 -6.65
C PRO A 160 -0.20 -20.56 -6.30
N GLU A 161 0.72 -20.68 -7.26
CA GLU A 161 2.07 -21.20 -7.04
C GLU A 161 3.04 -20.17 -6.45
N ARG A 162 2.67 -18.88 -6.41
CA ARG A 162 3.57 -17.76 -6.08
C ARG A 162 3.23 -17.09 -4.75
N ALA A 163 1.99 -17.22 -4.28
CA ALA A 163 1.53 -16.61 -3.04
C ALA A 163 0.86 -17.59 -2.10
N TRP A 164 1.24 -17.50 -0.82
CA TRP A 164 0.55 -18.12 0.29
C TRP A 164 -0.25 -17.04 1.01
N LEU A 165 -1.57 -17.23 1.16
CA LEU A 165 -2.42 -16.26 1.84
C LEU A 165 -2.18 -16.33 3.35
N GLY A 166 -1.56 -15.29 3.93
CA GLY A 166 -1.17 -15.23 5.34
C GLY A 166 -2.30 -14.79 6.29
N ALA A 167 -3.22 -13.95 5.81
CA ALA A 167 -4.53 -13.62 6.38
C ALA A 167 -5.13 -12.43 5.62
N ALA A 168 -6.44 -12.44 5.37
CA ALA A 168 -7.22 -11.23 5.10
C ALA A 168 -7.80 -10.79 6.44
N ILE A 169 -7.43 -9.61 6.95
CA ILE A 169 -7.99 -9.11 8.21
C ILE A 169 -9.29 -8.37 7.88
N PRO A 170 -10.49 -8.95 8.13
CA PRO A 170 -11.73 -8.18 8.09
C PRO A 170 -11.69 -7.09 9.17
N THR A 171 -12.37 -5.98 8.91
CA THR A 171 -12.38 -4.69 9.62
C THR A 171 -12.77 -4.70 11.12
N ARG A 172 -12.74 -5.85 11.82
CA ARG A 172 -13.07 -5.95 13.25
C ARG A 172 -11.88 -5.74 14.23
N PHE A 173 -10.66 -5.54 13.74
CA PHE A 173 -9.48 -5.31 14.59
C PHE A 173 -9.16 -3.82 14.86
N GLN A 174 -10.16 -2.93 14.82
CA GLN A 174 -9.99 -1.52 15.21
C GLN A 174 -10.25 -1.25 16.71
N ALA A 175 -10.72 -2.25 17.48
CA ALA A 175 -11.10 -2.07 18.88
C ALA A 175 -9.94 -1.93 19.89
N GLN A 176 -8.67 -2.04 19.47
CA GLN A 176 -7.52 -1.85 20.38
C GLN A 176 -6.60 -0.67 20.03
N VAL A 177 -6.82 0.02 18.90
CA VAL A 177 -6.04 1.23 18.56
C VAL A 177 -6.76 2.53 18.97
N CYS A 178 -8.07 2.51 19.16
CA CYS A 178 -8.86 3.69 19.59
C CYS A 178 -8.94 3.89 21.13
N ARG A 179 -8.04 3.32 21.93
CA ARG A 179 -7.97 3.56 23.40
C ARG A 179 -6.75 4.36 23.87
N LEU A 180 -5.99 4.95 22.94
CA LEU A 180 -4.82 5.78 23.25
C LEU A 180 -4.84 7.16 22.56
N LEU A 181 -6.04 7.64 22.22
CA LEU A 181 -6.35 9.06 22.03
C LEU A 181 -7.56 9.39 22.90
#